data_AF-A0A197K5V6-F1
#
_entry.id   AF-A0A197K5V6-F1
#
_cell.length_a   1.000
_cell.length_b   1.000
_cell.length_c   1.000
_cell.angle_alpha   90.00
_cell.angle_beta   90.00
_cell.angle_gamma   90.00
#
_symmetry.space_group_name_H-M   'P 1'
#
loop_
_entity.id
_entity.type
_entity.pdbx_description
1 polymer ?
#
loop_
_entity_poly.entity_id
_entity_poly.type
_entity_poly.pdbx_seq_one_letter_code
_entity_poly.pdbx_strand_id
1 'polypeptide(L)' 'GTDDKVVRVRDIGTGQADVVLCGHTEQVKAMAFSDGSRWIATGSNDKIVRLWDARSGILDRVLESHTHYVLSLVLSPNSH' A
#
# COMPACT_ATOMS: atom_id res chain seq x y z
N GLY A 1 1.73 -21.05 3.58
CA GLY A 1 1.41 -19.80 2.86
C GLY A 1 2.05 -18.71 3.65
N THR A 2 2.89 -17.89 3.04
CA THR A 2 3.58 -16.83 3.79
C THR A 2 2.57 -15.74 4.12
N ASP A 3 2.36 -15.51 5.42
CA ASP A 3 1.61 -14.39 5.94
C ASP A 3 2.43 -13.11 5.71
N ASP A 4 2.66 -12.75 4.45
CA ASP A 4 3.48 -11.59 4.12
C ASP A 4 2.71 -10.32 4.51
N LYS A 5 3.05 -9.80 5.69
CA LYS A 5 2.55 -8.54 6.28
C LYS A 5 3.25 -7.31 5.68
N VAL A 6 4.11 -7.53 4.70
CA VAL A 6 4.97 -6.53 4.09
C VAL A 6 4.65 -6.42 2.60
N VAL A 7 4.62 -5.21 2.09
CA VAL A 7 4.57 -4.97 0.65
C VAL A 7 5.95 -4.56 0.18
N ARG A 8 6.44 -5.21 -0.87
CA ARG A 8 7.71 -4.87 -1.53
C ARG A 8 7.41 -4.29 -2.89
N VAL A 9 7.88 -3.07 -3.13
CA VAL A 9 7.73 -2.36 -4.39
C VAL A 9 9.10 -2.25 -5.02
N ARG A 10 9.23 -2.72 -6.27
CA ARG A 10 10.49 -2.72 -6.99
C ARG A 10 10.41 -1.74 -8.16
N ASP A 11 11.38 -0.83 -8.23
CA ASP A 11 11.60 -0.03 -9.42
C ASP A 11 12.24 -0.89 -10.53
N ILE A 12 11.52 -1.09 -11.63
CA ILE A 12 11.96 -1.93 -12.76
C ILE A 12 12.94 -1.17 -13.69
N GLY A 13 12.97 0.17 -13.63
CA GLY A 13 13.73 1.01 -14.58
C GLY A 13 15.18 1.26 -14.18
N THR A 14 15.47 1.27 -12.88
CA THR A 14 16.79 1.63 -12.32
C THR A 14 17.45 0.49 -11.56
N GLY A 15 16.70 -0.55 -11.20
CA GLY A 15 17.19 -1.67 -10.38
C GLY A 15 17.62 -1.27 -8.97
N GLN A 16 17.30 -0.03 -8.54
CA GLN A 16 17.78 0.56 -7.31
C GLN A 16 16.59 0.91 -6.41
N ALA A 17 16.59 0.30 -5.22
CA ALA A 17 15.62 0.39 -4.13
C ALA A 17 14.35 -0.48 -4.26
N ASP A 18 14.37 -1.61 -3.53
CA ASP A 18 13.16 -2.25 -3.03
C ASP A 18 12.60 -1.36 -1.91
N VAL A 19 11.47 -0.68 -2.15
CA VAL A 19 10.75 0.03 -1.09
C VAL A 19 9.94 -0.99 -0.29
N VAL A 20 10.21 -1.07 1.01
CA VAL A 20 9.53 -2.00 1.93
C VAL A 20 8.50 -1.25 2.76
N LEU A 21 7.23 -1.53 2.52
CA LEU A 21 6.12 -0.97 3.28
C LEU A 21 5.77 -1.95 4.40
N CYS A 22 6.11 -1.58 5.64
CA CYS A 22 5.92 -2.42 6.82
C CYS A 22 5.06 -1.71 7.87
N GLY A 23 4.12 -2.44 8.45
CA GLY A 23 3.28 -1.91 9.53
C GLY A 23 1.89 -2.54 9.63
N HIS A 24 1.44 -3.27 8.61
CA HIS A 24 0.25 -4.09 8.77
C HIS A 24 0.49 -5.21 9.78
N THR A 25 -0.49 -5.46 10.66
CA THR A 25 -0.40 -6.50 11.68
C THR A 25 -0.89 -7.86 11.17
N GLU A 26 -1.63 -7.86 10.06
CA GLU A 26 -2.18 -9.01 9.37
C GLU A 26 -1.85 -8.98 7.87
N GLN A 27 -2.20 -10.04 7.15
CA GLN A 27 -1.94 -10.18 5.72
C GLN A 27 -2.46 -9.00 4.90
N VAL A 28 -1.60 -8.44 4.05
CA VAL A 28 -2.01 -7.46 3.05
C VAL A 28 -2.77 -8.18 1.95
N LYS A 29 -4.00 -7.73 1.66
CA LYS A 29 -4.89 -8.34 0.68
C LYS A 29 -5.16 -7.44 -0.53
N ALA A 30 -4.91 -6.14 -0.40
CA ALA A 30 -5.18 -5.17 -1.44
C ALA A 30 -4.02 -4.18 -1.60
N MET A 31 -3.80 -3.74 -2.84
CA MET A 31 -2.83 -2.68 -3.17
C MET A 31 -3.34 -1.88 -4.37
N ALA A 32 -3.18 -0.56 -4.34
CA ALA A 32 -3.52 0.35 -5.43
C ALA A 32 -2.45 1.45 -5.58
N PHE A 33 -2.26 1.95 -6.79
CA PHE A 33 -1.33 3.04 -7.13
C PHE A 33 -2.08 4.28 -7.60
N SER A 34 -1.61 5.46 -7.20
CA SER A 34 -2.14 6.73 -7.67
C SER A 34 -1.51 7.10 -9.02
N ASP A 35 -2.24 7.87 -9.83
CA ASP A 35 -1.72 8.45 -11.08
C ASP A 35 -0.42 9.23 -10.83
N GLY A 36 0.59 8.95 -11.66
CA GLY A 36 1.94 9.49 -11.48
C GLY A 36 2.80 8.73 -10.48
N SER A 37 2.31 7.58 -9.96
CA SER A 37 3.04 6.66 -9.08
C SER A 37 3.61 7.31 -7.82
N ARG A 38 2.98 8.38 -7.33
CA ARG A 38 3.44 9.08 -6.11
C ARG A 38 2.98 8.37 -4.84
N TRP A 39 1.80 7.76 -4.87
CA TRP A 39 1.18 7.16 -3.70
C TRP A 39 0.83 5.70 -3.92
N ILE A 40 0.95 4.92 -2.85
CA ILE A 40 0.55 3.52 -2.78
C ILE A 40 -0.43 3.37 -1.64
N ALA A 41 -1.61 2.81 -1.91
CA ALA A 41 -2.57 2.43 -0.88
C ALA A 41 -2.51 0.92 -0.67
N THR A 42 -2.43 0.47 0.57
CA THR A 42 -2.44 -0.96 0.94
C THR A 42 -3.57 -1.24 1.91
N GLY A 43 -4.25 -2.37 1.72
CA GLY A 43 -5.36 -2.81 2.55
C GLY A 43 -5.09 -4.21 3.09
N SER A 44 -5.39 -4.43 4.37
CA SER A 44 -5.08 -5.68 5.07
C SER A 44 -6.29 -6.24 5.82
N ASN A 45 -6.17 -7.50 6.21
CA ASN A 45 -7.06 -8.17 7.16
C ASN A 45 -7.04 -7.52 8.55
N ASP A 46 -6.07 -6.64 8.85
CA ASP A 46 -6.06 -5.82 10.06
C ASP A 46 -7.12 -4.72 10.03
N LYS A 47 -7.88 -4.62 8.93
CA LYS A 47 -8.99 -3.68 8.68
C LYS A 47 -8.50 -2.24 8.56
N ILE A 48 -7.21 -2.05 8.31
CA ILE A 48 -6.59 -0.75 8.14
C ILE A 48 -6.23 -0.59 6.67
N VAL A 49 -6.47 0.61 6.14
CA VAL A 49 -5.86 1.05 4.89
C VAL A 49 -4.71 1.98 5.22
N ARG A 50 -3.54 1.75 4.63
CA ARG A 50 -2.35 2.59 4.79
C ARG A 50 -2.00 3.23 3.46
N LEU A 51 -1.69 4.52 3.48
CA LEU A 51 -1.22 5.27 2.32
C LEU A 51 0.27 5.59 2.51
N TRP A 52 1.05 5.28 1.49
CA TRP A 52 2.51 5.38 1.50
C TRP A 52 2.98 6.28 0.37
N ASP A 53 4.00 7.07 0.62
CA ASP A 53 4.75 7.73 -0.44
C ASP A 53 5.60 6.68 -1.18
N ALA A 54 5.37 6.52 -2.48
CA ALA A 54 5.99 5.47 -3.28
C ALA A 54 7.50 5.65 -3.47
N ARG A 55 8.01 6.89 -3.34
CA ARG A 55 9.43 7.21 -3.56
C ARG A 55 10.26 6.94 -2.32
N SER A 56 9.71 7.27 -1.15
CA SER A 56 10.41 7.17 0.13
C SER A 56 10.01 5.94 0.94
N GLY A 57 8.86 5.32 0.66
CA GLY A 57 8.30 4.22 1.44
C GLY A 57 7.72 4.65 2.79
N ILE A 58 7.62 5.96 3.05
CA ILE A 58 7.16 6.48 4.32
C ILE A 58 5.63 6.42 4.38
N LEU A 59 5.11 5.99 5.53
CA LEU A 59 3.69 6.01 5.83
C LEU A 59 3.20 7.46 5.95
N ASP A 60 2.28 7.86 5.09
CA ASP A 60 1.67 9.20 5.09
C ASP A 60 0.37 9.22 5.88
N ARG A 61 -0.51 8.24 5.65
CA ARG A 61 -1.80 8.14 6.34
C ARG A 61 -2.19 6.73 6.73
N VAL A 62 -2.95 6.67 7.81
CA VAL A 62 -3.65 5.48 8.29
C VAL A 62 -5.15 5.78 8.28
N LEU A 63 -5.91 4.89 7.65
CA LEU A 63 -7.36 4.98 7.51
C LEU A 63 -8.00 3.80 8.25
N GLU A 64 -8.45 4.05 9.47
CA GLU A 64 -9.00 3.05 10.39
C GLU A 64 -10.55 3.05 10.37
N SER A 65 -11.15 3.25 9.21
CA SER A 65 -12.61 3.35 9.07
C SER A 65 -13.30 1.99 8.87
N HIS A 66 -12.55 0.97 8.46
CA HIS A 66 -13.15 -0.31 8.08
C HIS A 66 -13.38 -1.21 9.30
N THR A 67 -14.61 -1.73 9.42
CA THR A 67 -14.99 -2.69 10.48
C THR A 67 -14.70 -4.14 10.09
N HIS A 68 -14.40 -4.38 8.81
CA HIS A 68 -14.19 -5.68 8.18
C HIS A 68 -12.90 -5.67 7.34
N TYR A 69 -12.50 -6.86 6.86
CA TYR A 69 -11.28 -7.03 6.06
C TYR A 69 -11.28 -6.18 4.80
N VAL A 70 -10.14 -5.56 4.50
CA VAL A 70 -9.98 -4.79 3.28
C VAL A 70 -9.40 -5.70 2.20
N LEU A 71 -10.28 -6.21 1.34
CA LEU A 71 -9.93 -7.20 0.32
C LEU A 71 -9.60 -6.59 -1.05
N SER A 72 -10.00 -5.33 -1.30
CA SER A 72 -9.72 -4.64 -2.56
C SER A 72 -9.69 -3.12 -2.35
N LEU A 73 -8.90 -2.44 -3.16
CA LEU A 73 -8.73 -0.99 -3.16
C LEU A 73 -8.65 -0.50 -4.61
N VAL A 74 -9.24 0.67 -4.87
CA VAL A 74 -9.05 1.42 -6.11
C VAL A 74 -8.74 2.86 -5.75
N LEU A 75 -7.73 3.43 -6.39
CA LEU A 75 -7.46 4.86 -6.32
C LEU A 75 -8.09 5.51 -7.54
N SER A 76 -8.91 6.53 -7.30
CA SER A 76 -9.47 7.31 -8.40
C SER A 76 -8.36 8.11 -9.08
N PRO A 77 -8.25 8.07 -10.40
CA PRO A 77 -7.42 9.01 -11.14
C PRO A 77 -8.00 10.41 -10.88
N ASN A 78 -7.22 11.30 -10.25
CA ASN A 78 -7.64 12.69 -10.11
C ASN A 78 -7.45 13.35 -11.49
N SER A 79 -8.46 13.23 -12.36
CA SER A 79 -8.57 14.03 -13.57
C SER A 79 -8.91 15.46 -13.16
N HIS A 80 -7.88 16.32 -13.08
CA HIS A 80 -8.09 17.75 -12.95
C HIS A 80 -8.31 18.40 -14.32
#